data_AF-Q9Y7Q1-F1
#
_entry.id   AF-Q9Y7Q1-F1
#
_cell.length_a   1.000
_cell.length_b   1.000
_cell.length_c   1.000
_cell.angle_alpha   90.00
_cell.angle_beta   90.00
_cell.angle_gamma   90.00
#
_symmetry.space_group_name_H-M   'P 1'
#
loop_
_entity.id
_entity.type
_entity.pdbx_description
1 polymer ?
#
loop_
_entity_poly.entity_id
_entity_poly.type
_entity_poly.pdbx_seq_one_letter_code
_entity_poly.pdbx_strand_id
1 'polypeptide(L)'
;MDWEEVTKLEENEYKRGYDEGILKGIEQGYEEAFLFGLEHAYNKYLLAGEIYGRVCFWLKEENSQHPKIKKAHRHLEQLKSLLESLPTNNELEETDAGFDSYWNKITAKAKVVSSLLGTKILPAEKIDANDGFE
;
A
#
# COMPACT_ATOMS: atom_id res chain seq x y z
N MET A 1 38.00 35.40 28.52
CA MET A 1 37.24 34.69 27.47
C MET A 1 37.57 35.40 26.18
N ASP A 2 38.26 34.72 25.29
CA ASP A 2 38.66 35.26 23.99
C ASP A 2 37.44 35.25 23.05
N TRP A 3 37.20 36.32 22.30
CA TRP A 3 36.08 36.37 21.36
C TRP A 3 36.23 35.32 20.26
N GLU A 4 37.46 35.02 19.84
CA GLU A 4 37.69 33.94 18.86
C GLU A 4 37.31 32.57 19.43
N GLU A 5 37.56 32.33 20.72
CA GLU A 5 37.20 31.08 21.39
C GLU A 5 35.67 30.91 21.44
N VAL A 6 34.94 31.99 21.73
CA VAL A 6 33.47 31.99 21.74
C VAL A 6 32.90 31.71 20.35
N THR A 7 33.40 32.37 19.30
CA THR A 7 32.93 32.14 17.92
C THR A 7 33.27 30.72 17.44
N LYS A 8 34.48 30.21 17.74
CA LYS A 8 34.85 28.82 17.40
C LYS A 8 33.98 27.80 18.12
N LEU A 9 33.65 28.03 19.39
CA LEU A 9 32.75 27.18 20.16
C LEU A 9 31.35 27.14 19.52
N GLU A 10 30.79 28.30 19.18
CA GLU A 10 29.49 28.40 18.52
C GLU A 10 29.46 27.64 17.20
N GLU A 11 30.44 27.87 16.31
CA GLU A 11 30.53 27.17 15.03
C GLU A 11 30.69 25.65 15.19
N ASN A 12 31.46 25.19 16.18
CA ASN A 12 31.68 23.77 16.42
C ASN A 12 30.41 23.09 16.94
N GLU A 13 29.69 23.71 17.87
CA GLU A 13 28.43 23.16 18.39
C GLU A 13 27.33 23.19 17.32
N TYR A 14 27.28 24.21 16.46
CA TYR A 14 26.37 24.23 15.30
C TYR A 14 26.66 23.09 14.32
N LYS A 15 27.92 22.89 13.94
CA LYS A 15 28.33 21.78 13.05
C LYS A 15 28.00 20.44 13.67
N ARG A 16 28.32 20.26 14.96
CA ARG A 16 28.02 19.05 15.71
C ARG A 16 26.51 18.76 15.74
N GLY A 17 25.69 19.75 16.08
CA GLY A 17 24.24 19.59 16.11
C GLY A 17 23.66 19.28 14.72
N TYR A 18 24.20 19.90 13.67
CA TYR A 18 23.84 19.60 12.29
C TYR A 18 24.20 18.15 11.90
N ASP A 19 25.43 17.72 12.15
CA ASP A 19 25.90 16.37 11.84
C ASP A 19 25.14 15.29 12.64
N GLU A 20 24.91 15.54 13.93
CA GLU A 20 24.08 14.68 14.78
C GLU A 20 22.63 14.62 14.27
N GLY A 21 22.08 15.74 13.79
CA GLY A 21 20.75 15.83 13.22
C GLY A 21 20.61 15.06 11.90
N ILE A 22 21.59 15.20 11.00
CA ILE A 22 21.61 14.45 9.73
C ILE A 22 21.73 12.95 9.98
N LEU A 23 22.64 12.53 10.87
CA LEU A 23 22.85 11.12 11.17
C LEU A 23 21.59 10.47 11.76
N LYS A 24 20.98 11.12 12.76
CA LYS A 24 19.71 10.64 13.35
C LYS A 24 18.56 10.68 12.36
N GLY A 25 18.48 11.71 11.52
CA GLY A 25 17.45 11.84 10.50
C GLY A 25 17.52 10.72 9.46
N ILE A 26 18.72 10.30 9.05
CA ILE A 26 18.90 9.16 8.13
C ILE A 26 18.45 7.85 8.78
N GLU A 27 18.85 7.60 10.04
CA GLU A 27 18.48 6.39 10.77
C GLU A 27 16.97 6.32 10.98
N GLN A 28 16.37 7.38 11.53
CA GLN A 28 14.93 7.46 11.77
C GLN A 28 14.13 7.41 10.46
N GLY A 29 14.57 8.11 9.42
CA GLY A 29 13.90 8.10 8.13
C GLY A 29 13.89 6.72 7.48
N TYR A 30 14.95 5.93 7.63
CA TYR A 30 14.99 4.56 7.14
C TYR A 30 14.02 3.65 7.91
N GLU A 31 14.03 3.70 9.25
CA GLU A 31 13.14 2.90 10.08
C GLU A 31 11.67 3.23 9.83
N GLU A 32 11.34 4.52 9.75
CA GLU A 32 9.99 5.01 9.50
C GLU A 32 9.52 4.59 8.09
N ALA A 33 10.33 4.79 7.06
CA ALA A 33 9.99 4.40 5.70
C ALA A 33 9.78 2.88 5.57
N PHE A 34 10.60 2.08 6.25
CA PHE A 34 10.47 0.63 6.27
C PHE A 34 9.17 0.20 6.96
N LEU A 35 8.89 0.74 8.14
CA LEU A 35 7.68 0.41 8.90
C LEU A 35 6.41 0.82 8.14
N PHE A 36 6.41 2.03 7.57
CA PHE A 36 5.31 2.53 6.75
C PHE A 36 5.06 1.63 5.54
N GLY A 37 6.13 1.26 4.81
CA GLY A 37 6.03 0.36 3.67
C GLY A 37 5.46 -1.02 4.06
N LEU A 38 5.89 -1.57 5.19
CA LEU A 38 5.41 -2.85 5.72
C LEU A 38 3.92 -2.79 6.10
N GLU A 39 3.50 -1.74 6.81
CA GLU A 39 2.10 -1.55 7.21
C GLU A 39 1.19 -1.41 5.98
N HIS A 40 1.59 -0.57 5.02
CA HIS A 40 0.83 -0.33 3.80
C HIS A 40 0.71 -1.60 2.95
N ALA A 41 1.82 -2.34 2.80
CA ALA A 41 1.82 -3.62 2.09
C ALA A 41 0.89 -4.61 2.81
N TYR A 42 1.03 -4.78 4.13
CA TYR A 42 0.20 -5.69 4.91
C TYR A 42 -1.29 -5.41 4.71
N ASN A 43 -1.72 -4.15 4.87
CA ASN A 43 -3.12 -3.76 4.73
C ASN A 43 -3.67 -4.07 3.34
N LYS A 44 -2.90 -3.79 2.28
CA LYS A 44 -3.30 -4.09 0.90
C LYS A 44 -3.34 -5.60 0.62
N TYR A 45 -2.38 -6.37 1.08
CA TYR A 45 -2.34 -7.82 0.90
C TYR A 45 -3.43 -8.55 1.70
N LEU A 46 -3.71 -8.09 2.91
CA LEU A 46 -4.83 -8.59 3.71
C LEU A 46 -6.15 -8.42 2.95
N LEU A 47 -6.40 -7.21 2.44
CA LEU A 47 -7.59 -6.92 1.65
C LEU A 47 -7.61 -7.71 0.33
N ALA A 48 -6.47 -7.88 -0.35
CA ALA A 48 -6.37 -8.72 -1.53
C ALA A 48 -6.80 -10.16 -1.24
N GLY A 49 -6.34 -10.73 -0.11
CA GLY A 49 -6.72 -12.07 0.33
C GLY A 49 -8.21 -12.22 0.61
N GLU A 50 -8.83 -11.22 1.26
CA GLU A 50 -10.29 -11.22 1.49
C GLU A 50 -11.08 -11.20 0.17
N ILE A 51 -10.67 -10.35 -0.77
CA ILE A 51 -11.30 -10.27 -2.10
C ILE A 51 -11.13 -11.60 -2.83
N TYR A 52 -9.93 -12.18 -2.80
CA TYR A 52 -9.62 -13.45 -3.43
C TYR A 52 -10.50 -14.59 -2.92
N GLY A 53 -10.70 -14.69 -1.60
CA GLY A 53 -11.59 -15.68 -0.99
C GLY A 53 -13.04 -15.53 -1.47
N ARG A 54 -13.55 -14.29 -1.55
CA ARG A 54 -14.91 -14.00 -2.04
C ARG A 54 -15.07 -14.37 -3.52
N VAL A 55 -14.08 -14.01 -4.35
CA VAL A 55 -14.08 -14.31 -5.78
C VAL A 55 -14.05 -15.82 -6.01
N CYS A 56 -13.20 -16.55 -5.29
CA CYS A 56 -13.17 -18.01 -5.34
C CYS A 56 -14.51 -18.63 -4.93
N PHE A 57 -15.18 -18.08 -3.90
CA PHE A 57 -16.50 -18.54 -3.48
C PHE A 57 -17.56 -18.31 -4.57
N TRP A 58 -17.60 -17.12 -5.19
CA TRP A 58 -18.59 -16.81 -6.23
C TRP A 58 -18.38 -17.57 -7.54
N LEU A 59 -17.13 -17.91 -7.86
CA LEU A 59 -16.80 -18.71 -9.04
C LEU A 59 -17.09 -20.21 -8.87
N LYS A 60 -17.50 -20.68 -7.68
CA LYS A 60 -17.96 -22.07 -7.50
C LYS A 60 -19.17 -22.36 -8.39
N GLU A 61 -19.28 -23.59 -8.87
CA GLU A 61 -20.33 -24.02 -9.81
C GLU A 61 -21.75 -23.81 -9.25
N GLU A 62 -21.94 -24.11 -7.96
CA GLU A 62 -23.21 -23.91 -7.25
C GLU A 62 -23.68 -22.45 -7.29
N ASN A 63 -22.76 -21.51 -7.12
CA ASN A 63 -23.04 -20.07 -7.13
C ASN A 63 -23.11 -19.50 -8.55
N SER A 64 -22.46 -20.15 -9.52
CA SER A 64 -22.39 -19.71 -10.91
C SER A 64 -23.75 -19.69 -11.60
N GLN A 65 -24.75 -20.41 -11.06
CA GLN A 65 -26.11 -20.37 -11.60
C GLN A 65 -26.88 -19.08 -11.24
N HIS A 66 -26.43 -18.33 -10.23
CA HIS A 66 -27.11 -17.12 -9.79
C HIS A 66 -27.05 -16.00 -10.86
N PRO A 67 -28.18 -15.34 -11.22
CA PRO A 67 -28.22 -14.38 -12.33
C PRO A 67 -27.21 -13.23 -12.24
N LYS A 68 -26.95 -12.70 -11.05
CA LYS A 68 -25.94 -11.63 -10.86
C LYS A 68 -24.52 -12.13 -11.06
N ILE A 69 -24.25 -13.38 -10.65
CA ILE A 69 -22.92 -13.99 -10.76
C ILE A 69 -22.65 -14.34 -12.22
N LYS A 70 -23.63 -14.87 -12.97
CA LYS A 70 -23.52 -15.06 -14.42
C LYS A 70 -23.11 -13.79 -15.16
N LYS A 71 -23.74 -12.65 -14.83
CA LYS A 71 -23.40 -11.36 -15.43
C LYS A 71 -21.99 -10.87 -15.05
N ALA A 72 -21.56 -11.16 -13.82
CA ALA A 72 -20.25 -10.77 -13.31
C ALA A 72 -19.13 -11.78 -13.63
N HIS A 73 -19.42 -12.94 -14.21
CA HIS A 73 -18.51 -14.07 -14.29
C HIS A 73 -17.16 -13.72 -14.94
N ARG A 74 -17.17 -13.08 -16.11
CA ARG A 74 -15.96 -12.60 -16.78
C ARG A 74 -15.16 -11.61 -15.93
N HIS A 75 -15.85 -10.75 -15.18
CA HIS A 75 -15.18 -9.79 -14.30
C HIS A 75 -14.56 -10.48 -13.07
N LEU A 76 -15.21 -11.54 -12.56
CA LEU A 76 -14.69 -12.37 -11.47
C LEU A 76 -13.45 -13.15 -11.90
N GLU A 77 -13.45 -13.76 -13.07
CA GLU A 77 -12.27 -14.44 -13.62
C GLU A 77 -11.09 -13.48 -13.81
N GLN A 78 -11.35 -12.30 -14.38
CA GLN A 78 -10.32 -11.28 -14.56
C GLN A 78 -9.80 -10.72 -13.23
N LEU A 79 -10.69 -10.56 -12.24
CA LEU A 79 -10.28 -10.14 -10.90
C LEU A 79 -9.44 -11.23 -10.22
N LYS A 80 -9.82 -12.51 -10.38
CA LYS A 80 -9.05 -13.65 -9.88
C LYS A 80 -7.65 -13.67 -10.50
N SER A 81 -7.54 -13.56 -11.82
CA SER A 81 -6.24 -13.57 -12.51
C SER A 81 -5.35 -12.40 -12.09
N LEU A 82 -5.93 -11.21 -11.86
CA LEU A 82 -5.18 -10.05 -11.36
C LEU A 82 -4.64 -10.29 -9.94
N LEU A 83 -5.43 -10.92 -9.07
CA LEU A 83 -5.03 -11.26 -7.71
C LEU A 83 -3.95 -12.34 -7.67
N GLU A 84 -4.03 -13.32 -8.56
CA GLU A 84 -3.00 -14.38 -8.70
C GLU A 84 -1.69 -13.84 -9.28
N SER A 85 -1.74 -12.77 -10.07
CA SER A 85 -0.56 -12.12 -10.65
C SER A 85 0.11 -11.07 -9.75
N LEU A 86 -0.32 -10.92 -8.50
CA LEU A 86 0.26 -9.92 -7.60
C LEU A 86 1.72 -10.25 -7.26
N PRO A 87 2.65 -9.28 -7.40
CA PRO A 87 4.08 -9.52 -7.11
C PRO A 87 4.34 -9.61 -5.61
N THR A 88 4.71 -10.77 -5.10
CA THR A 88 4.97 -10.99 -3.66
C THR A 88 6.41 -10.66 -3.23
N ASN A 89 7.27 -10.32 -4.18
CA ASN A 89 8.67 -9.95 -3.97
C ASN A 89 8.85 -8.43 -4.13
N ASN A 90 9.65 -7.83 -3.25
CA ASN A 90 10.05 -6.42 -3.34
C ASN A 90 11.18 -6.24 -4.38
N GLU A 91 11.11 -6.93 -5.51
CA GLU A 91 12.09 -6.73 -6.57
C GLU A 91 11.92 -5.31 -7.10
N LEU A 92 12.93 -4.49 -6.82
CA LEU A 92 13.10 -3.11 -7.29
C LEU A 92 13.26 -3.04 -8.81
N GLU A 93 13.16 -4.16 -9.52
CA GLU A 93 13.23 -4.14 -10.96
C GLU A 93 12.15 -3.21 -11.48
N GLU A 94 12.59 -2.25 -12.28
CA GLU A 94 11.84 -1.21 -13.00
C GLU A 94 10.82 -1.84 -13.95
N THR A 95 9.97 -2.71 -13.43
CA THR A 95 8.84 -3.24 -14.17
C THR A 95 7.91 -2.04 -14.32
N ASP A 96 7.58 -1.68 -15.57
CA ASP A 96 6.77 -0.50 -15.94
C ASP A 96 5.44 -0.36 -15.15
N ALA A 97 4.99 -1.43 -14.50
CA ALA A 97 3.83 -1.46 -13.63
C ALA A 97 4.23 -1.86 -12.20
N GLY A 98 4.61 -0.87 -11.37
CA GLY A 98 4.79 -1.06 -9.94
C GLY A 98 3.52 -1.60 -9.25
N PHE A 99 3.65 -2.04 -7.99
CA PHE A 99 2.56 -2.61 -7.19
C PHE A 99 1.28 -1.77 -7.20
N ASP A 100 1.39 -0.43 -7.18
CA ASP A 100 0.24 0.46 -7.25
C ASP A 100 -0.56 0.33 -8.56
N SER A 101 0.08 0.03 -9.69
CA SER A 101 -0.60 -0.22 -10.97
C SER A 101 -1.48 -1.48 -10.88
N TYR A 102 -0.97 -2.56 -10.28
CA TYR A 102 -1.75 -3.77 -10.01
C TYR A 102 -2.89 -3.49 -9.03
N TRP A 103 -2.59 -2.79 -7.93
CA TRP A 103 -3.56 -2.45 -6.92
C TRP A 103 -4.72 -1.60 -7.47
N ASN A 104 -4.41 -0.61 -8.31
CA ASN A 104 -5.40 0.23 -8.97
C ASN A 104 -6.30 -0.58 -9.91
N LYS A 105 -5.73 -1.52 -10.67
CA LYS A 105 -6.51 -2.44 -11.53
C LYS A 105 -7.43 -3.33 -10.70
N ILE A 106 -6.93 -3.92 -9.62
CA ILE A 106 -7.71 -4.75 -8.68
C ILE A 106 -8.85 -3.94 -8.08
N THR A 107 -8.56 -2.75 -7.57
CA THR A 107 -9.54 -1.86 -6.93
C THR A 107 -10.62 -1.45 -7.91
N ALA A 108 -10.25 -1.01 -9.12
CA ALA A 108 -11.20 -0.65 -10.17
C ALA A 108 -12.09 -1.85 -10.53
N LYS A 109 -11.51 -3.06 -10.66
CA LYS A 109 -12.27 -4.25 -10.99
C LYS A 109 -13.18 -4.72 -9.85
N ALA A 110 -12.73 -4.61 -8.60
CA ALA A 110 -13.52 -4.88 -7.42
C ALA A 110 -14.71 -3.91 -7.30
N LYS A 111 -14.53 -2.63 -7.63
CA LYS A 111 -15.62 -1.64 -7.72
C LYS A 111 -16.68 -2.06 -8.75
N VAL A 112 -16.25 -2.53 -9.93
CA VAL A 112 -17.18 -3.04 -10.97
C VAL A 112 -17.94 -4.28 -10.48
N VAL A 113 -17.24 -5.27 -9.89
CA VAL A 113 -17.89 -6.49 -9.36
C VAL A 113 -18.86 -6.14 -8.22
N SER A 114 -18.48 -5.21 -7.34
CA SER A 114 -19.33 -4.70 -6.26
C SER A 114 -20.64 -4.11 -6.80
N SER A 115 -20.56 -3.30 -7.87
CA SER A 115 -21.73 -2.76 -8.56
C SER A 115 -22.62 -3.83 -9.20
N LEU A 116 -22.04 -4.87 -9.81
CA LEU A 116 -22.80 -5.93 -10.49
C LEU A 116 -23.50 -6.89 -9.51
N LEU A 117 -22.86 -7.19 -8.38
CA LEU A 117 -23.42 -8.06 -7.34
C LEU A 117 -24.37 -7.29 -6.41
N GLY A 118 -24.20 -5.98 -6.29
CA GLY A 118 -24.88 -5.16 -5.29
C GLY A 118 -24.38 -5.45 -3.88
N THR A 119 -23.12 -5.86 -3.75
CA THR A 119 -22.48 -6.18 -2.46
C THR A 119 -21.27 -5.29 -2.26
N LYS A 120 -21.04 -4.84 -1.02
CA LYS A 120 -19.84 -4.06 -0.68
C LYS A 120 -18.65 -5.01 -0.53
N ILE A 121 -17.65 -4.83 -1.40
CA ILE A 121 -16.43 -5.67 -1.43
C ILE A 121 -15.27 -4.95 -0.75
N LEU A 122 -15.08 -3.67 -1.11
CA LEU A 122 -14.03 -2.84 -0.53
C LEU A 122 -14.53 -2.17 0.75
N PRO A 123 -13.66 -1.97 1.76
CA PRO A 123 -13.97 -1.11 2.89
C PRO A 123 -14.34 0.30 2.40
N ALA A 124 -15.03 1.08 3.24
CA ALA A 124 -15.07 2.53 2.97
C ALA A 124 -13.62 3.00 3.01
N GLU A 125 -13.18 3.79 2.02
CA GLU A 125 -11.92 4.51 2.12
C GLU A 125 -11.95 5.22 3.47
N LYS A 126 -11.08 4.79 4.40
CA LYS A 126 -10.82 5.63 5.56
C LYS A 126 -10.20 6.87 4.93
N ILE A 127 -10.85 8.02 5.13
CA ILE A 127 -10.15 9.29 4.99
C ILE A 127 -9.07 9.16 6.04
N ASP A 128 -7.84 8.88 5.62
CA ASP A 128 -6.70 8.87 6.51
C ASP A 128 -6.62 10.29 7.07
N ALA A 129 -7.20 10.49 8.25
CA ALA A 129 -7.23 11.76 8.94
C ALA A 129 -5.88 12.06 9.61
N ASN A 130 -4.87 11.23 9.38
CA ASN A 130 -3.53 11.32 9.94
C ASN A 130 -2.53 10.80 8.91
N ASP A 131 -2.35 11.55 7.83
CA ASP A 131 -1.07 11.54 7.13
C ASP A 131 -0.10 12.20 8.12
N GLY A 132 0.54 11.41 8.99
CA GLY A 132 1.20 11.77 10.25
C GLY A 132 2.35 12.79 10.21
N PHE A 133 2.29 13.76 9.31
CA PHE A 133 3.04 15.01 9.35
C PHE A 133 2.26 16.03 10.20
N GLU A 134 2.27 15.87 11.52
CA GLU A 134 2.04 16.98 12.46
C GLU A 134 3.38 17.64 12.85
#